data_AF-A0AAN5CCB1-F1
#
_entry.id   AF-A0AAN5CCB1-F1
#
_cell.length_a   1.000
_cell.length_b   1.000
_cell.length_c   1.000
_cell.angle_alpha   90.00
_cell.angle_beta   90.00
_cell.angle_gamma   90.00
#
_symmetry.space_group_name_H-M   'P 1'
#
loop_
_entity.id
_entity.type
_entity.pdbx_description
1 polymer ?
#
loop_
_entity_poly.entity_id
_entity_poly.type
_entity_poly.pdbx_seq_one_letter_code
_entity_poly.pdbx_strand_id
1 'polypeptide(L)'
;MQTRTIDGKKFVHRICDDPEKDGVLIDASDSQLDGLRMKTVHRGKIIFERTEKQEEATIKRLTNNIIVVGSIFPAYTFGFNDDRTPLIYNMSRSDHVVLEVYNTKTMTVESLATDLPQAYFRVVGVHNGQITVQAGGITFTAQLPERYQKCRRVRCSILRRRKTFFLGVTNLYQDGAGSYYYLKRGRPQRLYAKA
;
A
#
# COMPACT_ATOMS: atom_id res chain seq x y z
N MET A 1 -19.50 3.93 0.70
CA MET A 1 -19.38 5.28 1.27
C MET A 1 -20.66 6.02 0.95
N GLN A 2 -21.18 6.82 1.88
CA GLN A 2 -22.32 7.69 1.63
C GLN A 2 -21.95 9.12 2.01
N THR A 3 -22.50 10.08 1.25
CA THR A 3 -22.35 11.50 1.53
C THR A 3 -23.67 12.08 1.99
N ARG A 4 -23.61 13.10 2.85
CA ARG A 4 -24.77 13.88 3.29
C ARG A 4 -24.40 15.35 3.39
N THR A 5 -25.39 16.22 3.29
CA THR A 5 -25.21 17.67 3.43
C THR A 5 -26.01 18.17 4.62
N ILE A 6 -25.37 18.90 5.54
CA ILE A 6 -25.99 19.53 6.72
C ILE A 6 -25.52 20.97 6.77
N ASP A 7 -26.44 21.93 6.81
CA ASP A 7 -26.15 23.37 6.84
C ASP A 7 -25.14 23.81 5.77
N GLY A 8 -25.29 23.27 4.55
CA GLY A 8 -24.41 23.54 3.40
C GLY A 8 -23.05 22.84 3.45
N LYS A 9 -22.73 22.09 4.51
CA LYS A 9 -21.47 21.34 4.65
C LYS A 9 -21.65 19.89 4.24
N LYS A 10 -20.73 19.36 3.42
CA LYS A 10 -20.71 17.96 2.99
C LYS A 10 -19.96 17.10 4.01
N PHE A 11 -20.56 15.99 4.42
CA PHE A 11 -19.96 14.98 5.29
C PHE A 11 -19.95 13.63 4.58
N VAL A 12 -18.97 12.79 4.93
CA VAL A 12 -18.86 11.41 4.44
C VAL A 12 -18.74 10.43 5.59
N HIS A 13 -19.38 9.28 5.46
CA HIS A 13 -19.31 8.17 6.42
C HIS A 13 -19.27 6.83 5.67
N ARG A 14 -18.83 5.76 6.36
CA ARG A 14 -18.93 4.40 5.82
C ARG A 14 -20.37 3.90 5.94
N ILE A 15 -20.70 2.88 5.17
CA ILE A 15 -22.08 2.32 5.14
C ILE A 15 -22.49 1.76 6.51
N CYS A 16 -21.52 1.31 7.31
CA CYS A 16 -21.76 0.72 8.63
C CYS A 16 -21.60 1.70 9.79
N ASP A 17 -21.31 2.97 9.51
CA ASP A 17 -21.15 4.00 10.53
C ASP A 17 -22.51 4.65 10.85
N ASP A 18 -22.64 5.28 12.02
CA ASP A 18 -23.78 6.14 12.34
C ASP A 18 -23.65 7.44 11.53
N PRO A 19 -24.54 7.71 10.57
CA PRO A 19 -24.43 8.89 9.73
C PRO A 19 -24.38 10.17 10.56
N GLU A 20 -25.11 10.24 11.68
CA GLU A 20 -25.24 11.42 12.53
C GLU A 20 -24.00 11.73 13.34
N LYS A 21 -23.31 10.70 13.83
CA LYS A 21 -22.19 10.85 14.77
C LYS A 21 -20.82 10.72 14.11
N ASP A 22 -20.71 9.87 13.09
CA ASP A 22 -19.43 9.43 12.55
C ASP A 22 -19.06 10.14 11.23
N GLY A 23 -19.91 11.08 10.78
CA GLY A 23 -19.68 11.86 9.57
C GLY A 23 -18.40 12.69 9.63
N VAL A 24 -17.49 12.48 8.67
CA VAL A 24 -16.27 13.27 8.51
C VAL A 24 -16.53 14.41 7.53
N LEU A 25 -16.28 15.65 7.94
CA LEU A 25 -16.44 16.85 7.11
C LEU A 25 -15.52 16.80 5.88
N ILE A 26 -16.02 17.14 4.69
CA ILE A 26 -15.17 17.41 3.53
C ILE A 26 -14.79 18.88 3.57
N ASP A 27 -13.61 19.20 4.11
CA ASP A 27 -13.11 20.57 4.34
C ASP A 27 -12.18 21.08 3.22
N ALA A 28 -12.40 20.64 1.98
CA ALA A 28 -11.68 21.07 0.78
C ALA A 28 -12.64 21.60 -0.27
N SER A 29 -12.21 22.59 -1.07
CA SER A 29 -12.99 23.12 -2.19
C SER A 29 -13.09 22.11 -3.33
N ASP A 30 -14.10 22.23 -4.19
CA ASP A 30 -14.24 21.37 -5.37
C ASP A 30 -13.00 21.47 -6.29
N SER A 31 -12.36 22.64 -6.37
CA SER A 31 -11.09 22.82 -7.11
C SER A 31 -9.89 22.10 -6.49
N GLN A 32 -9.83 21.95 -5.15
CA GLN A 32 -8.78 21.17 -4.49
C GLN A 32 -9.00 19.65 -4.65
N LEU A 33 -10.25 19.25 -4.88
CA LEU A 33 -10.65 17.86 -5.10
C LEU A 33 -10.63 17.46 -6.57
N ASP A 34 -10.34 18.39 -7.48
CA ASP A 34 -10.22 18.10 -8.90
C ASP A 34 -9.09 17.08 -9.16
N GLY A 35 -9.36 16.11 -10.03
CA GLY A 35 -8.46 14.98 -10.26
C GLY A 35 -8.30 14.00 -9.08
N LEU A 36 -9.11 14.14 -8.01
CA LEU A 36 -9.09 13.23 -6.87
C LEU A 36 -10.36 12.38 -6.80
N ARG A 37 -10.18 11.10 -6.46
CA ARG A 37 -11.27 10.15 -6.27
C ARG A 37 -11.33 9.70 -4.82
N MET A 38 -12.45 9.95 -4.17
CA MET A 38 -12.69 9.49 -2.80
C MET A 38 -12.69 7.96 -2.77
N LYS A 39 -11.96 7.38 -1.82
CA LYS A 39 -11.84 5.93 -1.66
C LYS A 39 -12.54 5.42 -0.41
N THR A 40 -12.29 6.06 0.72
CA THR A 40 -12.84 5.61 1.99
C THR A 40 -12.77 6.70 3.07
N VAL A 41 -13.32 6.38 4.23
CA VAL A 41 -12.94 6.95 5.52
C VAL A 41 -12.13 5.90 6.29
N HIS A 42 -10.98 6.31 6.83
CA HIS A 42 -10.10 5.49 7.66
C HIS A 42 -9.65 6.33 8.86
N ARG A 43 -9.96 5.87 10.07
CA ARG A 43 -9.60 6.56 11.33
C ARG A 43 -10.01 8.04 11.38
N GLY A 44 -11.23 8.34 10.94
CA GLY A 44 -11.75 9.72 10.89
C GLY A 44 -11.05 10.60 9.86
N LYS A 45 -10.31 10.01 8.91
CA LYS A 45 -9.70 10.70 7.77
C LYS A 45 -10.32 10.22 6.47
N ILE A 46 -10.62 11.14 5.57
CA ILE A 46 -11.07 10.84 4.22
C ILE A 46 -9.82 10.56 3.38
N ILE A 47 -9.80 9.41 2.72
CA ILE A 47 -8.73 9.02 1.83
C ILE A 47 -9.19 9.28 0.41
N PHE A 48 -8.48 10.17 -0.28
CA PHE A 48 -8.60 10.39 -1.72
C PHE A 48 -7.41 9.77 -2.43
N GLU A 49 -7.63 9.29 -3.64
CA GLU A 49 -6.58 8.84 -4.56
C GLU A 49 -6.51 9.77 -5.76
N ARG A 50 -5.30 10.14 -6.20
CA ARG A 50 -5.13 10.80 -7.50
C ARG A 50 -5.61 9.89 -8.62
N THR A 51 -6.37 10.43 -9.58
CA THR A 51 -6.86 9.64 -10.73
C THR A 51 -5.79 9.42 -11.80
N GLU A 52 -4.79 10.29 -11.85
CA GLU A 52 -3.67 10.22 -12.79
C GLU A 52 -2.56 9.26 -12.31
N LYS A 53 -1.93 8.58 -13.27
CA LYS A 53 -0.78 7.71 -13.02
C LYS A 53 0.36 8.52 -12.39
N GLN A 54 1.00 7.98 -11.35
CA GLN A 54 2.17 8.59 -10.72
C GLN A 54 3.45 7.86 -11.15
N GLU A 55 4.60 8.55 -11.10
CA GLU A 55 5.91 7.92 -11.29
C GLU A 55 6.32 7.08 -10.07
N GLU A 56 5.95 7.56 -8.88
CA GLU A 56 6.15 6.87 -7.61
C GLU A 56 4.89 6.95 -6.73
N ALA A 57 4.77 6.01 -5.80
CA ALA A 57 3.70 6.08 -4.82
C ALA A 57 3.94 7.27 -3.88
N THR A 58 2.90 8.03 -3.57
CA THR A 58 2.98 9.22 -2.71
C THR A 58 1.86 9.25 -1.68
N ILE A 59 2.10 9.93 -0.57
CA ILE A 59 1.06 10.23 0.43
C ILE A 59 1.27 11.66 0.91
N LYS A 60 0.21 12.47 0.88
CA LYS A 60 0.24 13.85 1.31
C LYS A 60 -1.02 14.21 2.09
N ARG A 61 -0.87 15.17 2.98
CA ARG A 61 -2.00 15.77 3.70
C ARG A 61 -2.56 16.90 2.85
N LEU A 62 -3.87 16.88 2.56
CA LEU A 62 -4.54 18.00 1.89
C LEU A 62 -5.10 18.96 2.93
N THR A 63 -5.77 18.42 3.96
CA THR A 63 -6.35 19.17 5.08
C THR A 63 -6.17 18.38 6.38
N ASN A 64 -6.74 18.83 7.49
CA ASN A 64 -6.62 18.12 8.75
C ASN A 64 -7.30 16.74 8.74
N ASN A 65 -8.35 16.55 7.94
CA ASN A 65 -9.08 15.30 7.84
C ASN A 65 -9.03 14.66 6.45
N ILE A 66 -8.38 15.26 5.45
CA ILE A 66 -8.19 14.67 4.12
C ILE A 66 -6.73 14.28 3.87
N ILE A 67 -6.53 13.01 3.52
CA ILE A 67 -5.26 12.46 3.05
C ILE A 67 -5.41 12.10 1.57
N VAL A 68 -4.42 12.46 0.77
CA VAL A 68 -4.35 12.11 -0.65
C VAL A 68 -3.22 11.12 -0.85
N VAL A 69 -3.53 9.98 -1.44
CA VAL A 69 -2.55 9.00 -1.89
C VAL A 69 -2.41 9.08 -3.41
N GLY A 70 -1.18 8.95 -3.88
CA GLY A 70 -0.87 8.73 -5.28
C GLY A 70 -0.37 7.30 -5.43
N SER A 71 -1.05 6.51 -6.25
CA SER A 71 -0.62 5.15 -6.59
C SER A 71 0.14 5.20 -7.89
N ILE A 72 1.15 4.35 -8.08
CA ILE A 72 1.85 4.27 -9.38
C ILE A 72 0.83 3.91 -10.46
N PHE A 73 -0.14 3.05 -10.14
CA PHE A 73 -1.28 2.73 -10.99
C PHE A 73 -2.56 2.87 -10.17
N PRO A 74 -3.32 3.97 -10.34
CA PRO A 74 -4.55 4.22 -9.60
C PRO A 74 -5.51 3.04 -9.72
N ALA A 75 -5.74 2.34 -8.61
CA ALA A 75 -6.55 1.13 -8.61
C ALA A 75 -8.02 1.51 -8.44
N TYR A 76 -8.96 0.65 -8.82
CA TYR A 76 -10.36 0.88 -8.45
C TYR A 76 -10.59 0.62 -6.95
N THR A 77 -9.84 -0.30 -6.37
CA THR A 77 -10.05 -0.78 -5.00
C THR A 77 -8.78 -0.67 -4.15
N PHE A 78 -8.93 -0.08 -2.96
CA PHE A 78 -7.97 -0.27 -1.85
C PHE A 78 -8.44 -1.43 -0.98
N GLY A 79 -7.52 -2.12 -0.30
CA GLY A 79 -7.90 -2.92 0.85
C GLY A 79 -7.41 -2.26 2.11
N PHE A 80 -8.35 -2.11 3.04
CA PHE A 80 -8.08 -1.54 4.33
C PHE A 80 -8.03 -2.66 5.35
N ASN A 81 -7.17 -2.47 6.33
CA ASN A 81 -7.30 -3.13 7.60
C ASN A 81 -8.40 -2.40 8.41
N ASP A 82 -8.82 -2.97 9.52
CA ASP A 82 -9.62 -2.25 10.51
C ASP A 82 -8.95 -0.93 10.94
N ASP A 83 -9.75 -0.04 11.55
CA ASP A 83 -9.29 1.29 11.97
C ASP A 83 -8.26 1.27 13.11
N ARG A 84 -7.81 0.12 13.62
CA ARG A 84 -6.82 0.04 14.70
C ARG A 84 -5.40 0.34 14.19
N THR A 85 -5.13 0.11 12.90
CA THR A 85 -3.81 0.39 12.30
C THR A 85 -3.82 1.69 11.47
N PRO A 86 -2.71 2.46 11.38
CA PRO A 86 -2.61 3.61 10.47
C PRO A 86 -2.33 3.22 9.01
N LEU A 87 -2.27 1.92 8.69
CA LEU A 87 -1.79 1.42 7.41
C LEU A 87 -2.93 1.20 6.41
N ILE A 88 -2.70 1.66 5.18
CA ILE A 88 -3.56 1.44 4.02
C ILE A 88 -2.78 0.62 3.01
N TYR A 89 -3.40 -0.41 2.45
CA TYR A 89 -2.76 -1.32 1.50
C TYR A 89 -3.41 -1.19 0.12
N ASN A 90 -2.57 -1.04 -0.90
CA ASN A 90 -2.99 -1.01 -2.29
C ASN A 90 -2.18 -1.99 -3.12
N MET A 91 -2.84 -2.66 -4.06
CA MET A 91 -2.18 -3.54 -5.01
C MET A 91 -2.15 -2.83 -6.36
N SER A 92 -0.97 -2.35 -6.71
CA SER A 92 -0.71 -1.63 -7.95
C SER A 92 -0.19 -2.60 -9.00
N ARG A 93 -0.72 -2.49 -10.22
CA ARG A 93 -0.34 -3.33 -11.35
C ARG A 93 0.37 -2.49 -12.40
N SER A 94 1.69 -2.66 -12.46
CA SER A 94 2.52 -2.16 -13.55
C SER A 94 2.94 -3.33 -14.45
N ASP A 95 4.23 -3.42 -14.74
CA ASP A 95 4.92 -4.61 -15.25
C ASP A 95 5.03 -5.69 -14.18
N HIS A 96 5.00 -5.30 -12.90
CA HIS A 96 4.97 -6.20 -11.75
C HIS A 96 3.84 -5.81 -10.80
N VAL A 97 3.39 -6.78 -10.01
CA VAL A 97 2.41 -6.55 -8.96
C VAL A 97 3.14 -6.02 -7.73
N VAL A 98 2.79 -4.82 -7.28
CA VAL A 98 3.42 -4.13 -6.16
C VAL A 98 2.38 -3.90 -5.07
N LEU A 99 2.73 -4.26 -3.84
CA LEU A 99 1.99 -3.88 -2.65
C LEU A 99 2.50 -2.53 -2.16
N GLU A 100 1.70 -1.49 -2.35
CA GLU A 100 1.93 -0.16 -1.79
C GLU A 100 1.30 -0.10 -0.39
N VAL A 101 2.09 0.33 0.59
CA VAL A 101 1.65 0.46 1.99
C VAL A 101 1.83 1.90 2.42
N TYR A 102 0.71 2.57 2.63
CA TYR A 102 0.67 3.96 3.05
C TYR A 102 0.44 4.03 4.57
N ASN A 103 1.34 4.71 5.28
CA ASN A 103 1.21 4.96 6.70
C ASN A 103 0.66 6.37 6.95
N THR A 104 -0.61 6.46 7.33
CA THR A 104 -1.31 7.72 7.57
C THR A 104 -0.82 8.48 8.81
N LYS A 105 -0.11 7.81 9.72
CA LYS A 105 0.46 8.44 10.92
C LYS A 105 1.79 9.12 10.60
N THR A 106 2.69 8.42 9.91
CA THR A 106 4.03 8.93 9.58
C THR A 106 4.08 9.66 8.24
N MET A 107 3.01 9.60 7.45
CA MET A 107 2.94 10.14 6.09
C MET A 107 4.07 9.58 5.20
N THR A 108 4.34 8.28 5.33
CA THR A 108 5.31 7.56 4.52
C THR A 108 4.62 6.49 3.69
N VAL A 109 5.23 6.14 2.56
CA VAL A 109 4.79 5.05 1.70
C VAL A 109 5.93 4.10 1.42
N GLU A 110 5.65 2.81 1.44
CA GLU A 110 6.57 1.75 1.07
C GLU A 110 5.97 0.94 -0.08
N SER A 111 6.80 0.55 -1.04
CA SER A 111 6.41 -0.30 -2.15
C SER A 111 7.16 -1.62 -2.06
N LEU A 112 6.42 -2.72 -1.96
CA LEU A 112 6.96 -4.07 -1.91
C LEU A 112 6.64 -4.79 -3.22
N ALA A 113 7.67 -5.27 -3.91
CA ALA A 113 7.44 -6.10 -5.08
C ALA A 113 6.88 -7.46 -4.62
N THR A 114 5.87 -7.94 -5.32
CA THR A 114 5.29 -9.26 -5.07
C THR A 114 5.67 -10.21 -6.20
N ASP A 115 5.64 -11.50 -5.93
CA ASP A 115 5.81 -12.56 -6.92
C ASP A 115 4.46 -13.07 -7.45
N LEU A 116 3.38 -12.36 -7.14
CA LEU A 116 2.05 -12.68 -7.62
C LEU A 116 2.01 -12.57 -9.15
N PRO A 117 1.30 -13.48 -9.83
CA PRO A 117 1.15 -13.42 -11.28
C PRO A 117 0.49 -12.10 -11.69
N GLN A 118 0.72 -11.62 -12.91
CA GLN A 118 0.14 -10.37 -13.38
C GLN A 118 -1.39 -10.50 -13.54
N ALA A 119 -2.12 -10.21 -12.46
CA ALA A 119 -3.58 -10.26 -12.40
C ALA A 119 -4.14 -9.02 -11.67
N TYR A 120 -5.46 -8.86 -11.69
CA TYR A 120 -6.13 -7.87 -10.85
C TYR A 120 -6.24 -8.42 -9.44
N PHE A 121 -5.55 -7.79 -8.49
CA PHE A 121 -5.65 -8.13 -7.08
C PHE A 121 -6.40 -7.04 -6.33
N ARG A 122 -7.24 -7.48 -5.42
CA ARG A 122 -7.87 -6.62 -4.42
C ARG A 122 -7.41 -7.09 -3.06
N VAL A 123 -6.91 -6.19 -2.23
CA VAL A 123 -6.70 -6.49 -0.82
C VAL A 123 -8.08 -6.54 -0.15
N VAL A 124 -8.41 -7.68 0.46
CA VAL A 124 -9.71 -7.94 1.10
C VAL A 124 -9.65 -7.59 2.58
N GLY A 125 -8.51 -7.82 3.21
CA GLY A 125 -8.29 -7.49 4.60
C GLY A 125 -6.87 -7.79 5.04
N VAL A 126 -6.50 -7.24 6.19
CA VAL A 126 -5.26 -7.56 6.88
C VAL A 126 -5.62 -7.85 8.33
N HIS A 127 -5.18 -8.96 8.90
CA HIS A 127 -5.49 -9.31 10.28
C HIS A 127 -4.33 -10.10 10.90
N ASN A 128 -3.88 -9.72 12.10
CA ASN A 128 -2.75 -10.35 12.79
C ASN A 128 -1.49 -10.53 11.93
N GLY A 129 -1.15 -9.51 11.13
CA GLY A 129 0.01 -9.56 10.23
C GLY A 129 -0.20 -10.38 8.96
N GLN A 130 -1.37 -10.99 8.75
CA GLN A 130 -1.69 -11.73 7.54
C GLN A 130 -2.49 -10.84 6.57
N ILE A 131 -2.03 -10.70 5.33
CA ILE A 131 -2.74 -10.01 4.27
C ILE A 131 -3.54 -11.02 3.45
N THR A 132 -4.81 -10.70 3.20
CA THR A 132 -5.71 -11.46 2.34
C THR A 132 -5.94 -10.68 1.05
N VAL A 133 -5.66 -11.31 -0.09
CA VAL A 133 -5.85 -10.74 -1.42
C VAL A 133 -6.76 -11.62 -2.26
N GLN A 134 -7.62 -11.02 -3.07
CA GLN A 134 -8.51 -11.70 -4.00
C GLN A 134 -8.08 -11.41 -5.43
N ALA A 135 -8.01 -12.45 -6.26
CA ALA A 135 -7.87 -12.32 -7.72
C ALA A 135 -9.00 -13.11 -8.39
N GLY A 136 -9.97 -12.39 -8.97
CA GLY A 136 -11.21 -13.00 -9.45
C GLY A 136 -11.96 -13.70 -8.32
N GLY A 137 -12.28 -14.99 -8.51
CA GLY A 137 -12.93 -15.82 -7.49
C GLY A 137 -11.97 -16.44 -6.46
N ILE A 138 -10.66 -16.26 -6.61
CA ILE A 138 -9.66 -16.93 -5.76
C ILE A 138 -9.18 -15.97 -4.67
N THR A 139 -9.09 -16.48 -3.44
CA THR A 139 -8.56 -15.76 -2.29
C THR A 139 -7.24 -16.38 -1.84
N PHE A 140 -6.23 -15.54 -1.66
CA PHE A 140 -4.91 -15.90 -1.16
C PHE A 140 -4.67 -15.19 0.15
N THR A 141 -3.89 -15.81 1.03
CA THR A 141 -3.41 -15.16 2.24
C THR A 141 -1.91 -15.35 2.38
N ALA A 142 -1.20 -14.33 2.82
CA ALA A 142 0.23 -14.39 3.07
C ALA A 142 0.57 -13.65 4.37
N GLN A 143 1.62 -14.09 5.06
CA GLN A 143 2.17 -13.31 6.17
C GLN A 143 2.89 -12.09 5.62
N LEU A 144 2.56 -10.93 6.17
CA LEU A 144 3.35 -9.72 5.97
C LEU A 144 4.73 -9.92 6.62
N PRO A 145 5.81 -9.44 6.00
CA PRO A 145 7.14 -9.56 6.60
C PRO A 145 7.14 -9.02 8.04
N GLU A 146 7.79 -9.70 8.97
CA GLU A 146 7.94 -9.27 10.39
C GLU A 146 8.47 -7.83 10.51
N ARG A 147 9.16 -7.34 9.46
CA ARG A 147 9.74 -6.01 9.35
C ARG A 147 9.11 -5.16 8.23
N TYR A 148 7.92 -4.62 8.49
CA TYR A 148 7.66 -3.19 8.20
C TYR A 148 8.44 -2.26 9.19
N GLN A 149 9.65 -2.69 9.54
CA GLN A 149 10.77 -1.91 10.04
C GLN A 149 11.83 -1.88 8.93
N LYS A 150 11.71 -0.89 8.04
CA LYS A 150 12.77 -0.27 7.22
C LYS A 150 14.03 -1.13 6.92
N CYS A 151 14.02 -1.88 5.82
CA CYS A 151 15.28 -2.36 5.22
C CYS A 151 15.89 -1.27 4.32
N ARG A 152 17.04 -0.75 4.74
CA ARG A 152 17.88 0.15 3.93
C ARG A 152 18.38 -0.62 2.70
N ARG A 153 18.36 -0.02 1.51
CA ARG A 153 18.97 -0.56 0.28
C ARG A 153 20.36 -1.15 0.60
N VAL A 154 20.50 -2.47 0.52
CA VAL A 154 21.80 -3.12 0.66
C VAL A 154 22.45 -3.17 -0.71
N ARG A 155 23.60 -2.51 -0.87
CA ARG A 155 24.47 -2.72 -2.04
C ARG A 155 25.14 -4.09 -1.86
N CYS A 156 24.82 -5.04 -2.72
CA CYS A 156 25.49 -6.33 -2.75
C CYS A 156 26.42 -6.38 -3.97
N SER A 157 27.74 -6.45 -3.73
CA SER A 157 28.74 -6.72 -4.76
C SER A 157 29.10 -8.20 -4.70
N ILE A 158 28.65 -8.99 -5.68
CA ILE A 158 29.04 -10.40 -5.80
C ILE A 158 30.36 -10.46 -6.56
N LEU A 159 31.44 -10.82 -5.86
CA LEU A 159 32.76 -11.03 -6.41
C LEU A 159 32.88 -12.46 -6.92
N ARG A 160 32.68 -12.68 -8.23
CA ARG A 160 33.27 -13.84 -8.92
C ARG A 160 33.48 -13.56 -10.40
N ARG A 161 34.76 -13.45 -10.76
CA ARG A 161 35.35 -13.37 -12.12
C ARG A 161 34.94 -12.15 -12.96
N ARG A 162 35.75 -11.07 -12.86
CA ARG A 162 36.02 -9.99 -13.84
C ARG A 162 34.84 -9.38 -14.63
N LYS A 163 33.60 -9.49 -14.17
CA LYS A 163 32.48 -8.65 -14.59
C LYS A 163 31.65 -8.29 -13.36
N THR A 164 31.58 -7.00 -13.05
CA THR A 164 30.67 -6.48 -12.03
C THR A 164 29.26 -6.55 -12.61
N PHE A 165 28.43 -7.44 -12.09
CA PHE A 165 27.02 -7.47 -12.44
C PHE A 165 26.23 -6.76 -11.33
N PHE A 166 25.44 -5.76 -11.70
CA PHE A 166 24.43 -5.19 -10.82
C PHE A 166 23.20 -6.09 -10.89
N LEU A 167 23.05 -6.99 -9.91
CA LEU A 167 21.82 -7.75 -9.79
C LEU A 167 20.80 -6.85 -9.07
N GLY A 168 19.86 -6.29 -9.84
CA GLY A 168 18.69 -5.61 -9.31
C GLY A 168 17.74 -6.61 -8.68
N VAL A 169 18.13 -7.22 -7.55
CA VAL A 169 17.25 -8.14 -6.82
C VAL A 169 16.23 -7.28 -6.07
N THR A 170 15.05 -7.16 -6.65
CA THR A 170 13.85 -6.83 -5.90
C THR A 170 13.62 -7.96 -4.89
N ASN A 171 13.31 -7.63 -3.64
CA ASN A 171 12.99 -8.59 -2.57
C ASN A 171 14.19 -9.34 -1.97
N LEU A 172 15.22 -8.61 -1.53
CA LEU A 172 16.28 -9.14 -0.67
C LEU A 172 15.84 -9.10 0.80
N TYR A 173 15.84 -10.25 1.47
CA TYR A 173 15.54 -10.41 2.89
C TYR A 173 16.81 -10.84 3.63
N GLN A 174 16.90 -10.53 4.93
CA GLN A 174 17.97 -10.98 5.79
C GLN A 174 17.36 -11.68 7.00
N ASP A 175 17.81 -12.90 7.29
CA ASP A 175 17.36 -13.61 8.49
C ASP A 175 18.01 -13.03 9.76
N GLY A 176 17.57 -13.51 10.93
CA GLY A 176 18.14 -13.10 12.23
C GLY A 176 19.61 -13.48 12.42
N ALA A 177 20.18 -14.33 11.55
CA ALA A 177 21.58 -14.74 11.55
C ALA A 177 22.43 -13.97 10.51
N GLY A 178 21.84 -13.01 9.80
CA GLY A 178 22.54 -12.17 8.83
C GLY A 178 22.65 -12.77 7.42
N SER A 179 22.08 -13.95 7.16
CA SER A 179 22.08 -14.56 5.82
C SER A 179 21.05 -13.89 4.91
N TYR A 180 21.45 -13.64 3.66
CA TYR A 180 20.58 -13.01 2.66
C TYR A 180 19.75 -14.04 1.90
N TYR A 181 18.51 -13.69 1.59
CA TYR A 181 17.55 -14.48 0.83
C TYR A 181 16.91 -13.63 -0.26
N TYR A 182 16.51 -14.28 -1.36
CA TYR A 182 15.63 -13.70 -2.35
C TYR A 182 14.43 -14.61 -2.57
N LEU A 183 13.27 -14.07 -2.95
CA LEU A 183 12.11 -14.89 -3.27
C LEU A 183 12.18 -15.36 -4.73
N LYS A 184 12.08 -16.67 -4.94
CA LYS A 184 11.91 -17.29 -6.26
C LYS A 184 10.65 -18.14 -6.25
N ARG A 185 9.59 -17.71 -6.95
CA ARG A 185 8.29 -18.40 -6.98
C ARG A 185 7.75 -18.67 -5.57
N GLY A 186 7.74 -17.65 -4.72
CA GLY A 186 7.18 -17.71 -3.36
C GLY A 186 8.03 -18.44 -2.34
N ARG A 187 9.18 -18.98 -2.75
CA ARG A 187 10.06 -19.73 -1.86
C ARG A 187 11.31 -18.91 -1.55
N PRO A 188 11.67 -18.71 -0.27
CA PRO A 188 12.95 -18.12 0.11
C PRO A 188 14.08 -18.98 -0.47
N GLN A 189 14.91 -18.36 -1.31
CA GLN A 189 16.14 -18.94 -1.81
C GLN A 189 17.29 -18.25 -1.11
N ARG A 190 18.12 -19.03 -0.40
CA ARG A 190 19.31 -18.49 0.23
C ARG A 190 20.23 -17.95 -0.86
N LEU A 191 20.65 -16.70 -0.71
CA LEU A 191 21.62 -16.07 -1.60
C LEU A 191 23.00 -16.63 -1.23
N TYR A 192 23.48 -17.63 -1.97
CA TYR A 192 24.81 -18.19 -1.77
C TYR A 192 25.88 -17.25 -2.33
N ALA A 193 26.13 -16.14 -1.65
CA ALA A 193 27.43 -15.48 -1.74
C ALA A 193 28.34 -16.18 -0.71
N LYS A 194 29.32 -16.95 -1.17
CA LYS A 194 30.46 -17.25 -0.29
C LYS A 194 31.11 -15.90 0.02
N ALA A 195 31.10 -15.53 1.30
CA ALA A 195 31.96 -14.47 1.83
C ALA A 195 33.43 -14.77 1.47
#